data_AF-A0A356KZV9-F1
#
_entry.id   AF-A0A356KZV9-F1
#
_cell.length_a   1.000
_cell.length_b   1.000
_cell.length_c   1.000
_cell.angle_alpha   90.00
_cell.angle_beta   90.00
_cell.angle_gamma   90.00
#
_symmetry.space_group_name_H-M   'P 1'
#
loop_
_entity.id
_entity.type
_entity.pdbx_description
1 polymer ?
#
loop_
_entity_poly.entity_id
_entity_poly.type
_entity_poly.pdbx_seq_one_letter_code
_entity_poly.pdbx_strand_id
1 'polypeptide(L)'
;MAAVLFISFAVLLLLGVPVGFTIAIAAFLTLVVGGVPALMMVQRIFTAQDSFSLIAVPFFILAGDLMSKGAVSKVLVEFAESL
;
A
#
# COMPACT_ATOMS: atom_id res chain seq x y z
N MET A 1 -18.50 -1.32 -14.12
CA MET A 1 -17.39 -1.72 -13.22
C MET A 1 -16.95 -0.57 -12.32
N ALA A 2 -16.56 0.60 -12.86
CA ALA A 2 -16.12 1.75 -12.03
C ALA A 2 -17.16 2.20 -10.97
N ALA A 3 -18.45 2.24 -11.32
CA ALA A 3 -19.49 2.61 -10.35
C ALA A 3 -19.56 1.66 -9.15
N VAL A 4 -19.41 0.33 -9.37
CA VAL A 4 -19.39 -0.67 -8.29
C VAL A 4 -18.20 -0.43 -7.37
N LEU A 5 -17.03 -0.13 -7.94
CA LEU A 5 -15.82 0.18 -7.19
C LEU A 5 -15.99 1.42 -6.31
N PHE A 6 -16.44 2.54 -6.89
CA PHE A 6 -16.57 3.79 -6.15
C PHE A 6 -17.69 3.76 -5.11
N ILE A 7 -18.85 3.15 -5.44
CA ILE A 7 -19.97 3.05 -4.51
C ILE A 7 -19.60 2.14 -3.33
N SER A 8 -19.06 0.95 -3.59
CA SER A 8 -18.66 0.04 -2.50
C SER A 8 -17.54 0.63 -1.64
N PHE A 9 -16.55 1.28 -2.24
CA PHE A 9 -15.49 1.97 -1.52
C PHE A 9 -16.04 3.08 -0.62
N ALA A 10 -16.91 3.95 -1.14
CA ALA A 10 -17.50 5.05 -0.37
C ALA A 10 -18.35 4.53 0.79
N VAL A 11 -19.18 3.50 0.56
CA VAL A 11 -20.01 2.89 1.62
C VAL A 11 -19.14 2.27 2.72
N LEU A 12 -18.12 1.48 2.36
CA LEU A 12 -17.23 0.84 3.33
C LEU A 12 -16.44 1.88 4.15
N LEU A 13 -16.04 2.99 3.53
CA LEU A 13 -15.34 4.08 4.20
C LEU A 13 -16.25 4.80 5.19
N LEU A 14 -17.51 5.09 4.80
CA LEU A 14 -18.51 5.67 5.69
C LEU A 14 -18.86 4.77 6.89
N LEU A 15 -18.73 3.44 6.73
CA LEU A 15 -18.89 2.47 7.80
C LEU A 15 -17.68 2.40 8.75
N GLY A 16 -16.62 3.17 8.50
CA GLY A 16 -15.42 3.20 9.35
C GLY A 16 -14.49 2.01 9.18
N VAL A 17 -14.62 1.26 8.08
CA VAL A 17 -13.71 0.14 7.77
C VAL A 17 -12.30 0.70 7.48
N PRO A 18 -11.21 0.10 8.00
CA PRO A 18 -9.87 0.57 7.73
C PRO A 18 -9.58 0.58 6.22
N VAL A 19 -8.97 1.67 5.74
CA VAL A 19 -8.84 1.98 4.30
C VAL A 19 -8.27 0.83 3.47
N GLY A 20 -7.31 0.06 4.02
CA GLY A 20 -6.75 -1.10 3.32
C GLY A 20 -7.79 -2.18 3.00
N PHE A 21 -8.67 -2.51 3.95
CA PHE A 21 -9.76 -3.46 3.74
C PHE A 21 -10.81 -2.92 2.79
N THR A 22 -11.10 -1.61 2.89
CA THR A 22 -12.03 -0.91 2.00
C THR A 22 -11.62 -1.05 0.53
N ILE A 23 -10.34 -0.82 0.23
CA ILE A 23 -9.77 -0.97 -1.12
C ILE A 23 -9.85 -2.43 -1.58
N ALA A 24 -9.45 -3.37 -0.73
CA ALA A 24 -9.43 -4.79 -1.08
C ALA A 24 -10.83 -5.33 -1.41
N ILE A 25 -11.83 -5.04 -0.57
CA ILE A 25 -13.20 -5.51 -0.74
C ILE A 25 -13.86 -4.84 -1.96
N ALA A 26 -13.67 -3.53 -2.14
CA ALA A 26 -14.23 -2.81 -3.29
C ALA A 26 -13.67 -3.33 -4.62
N ALA A 27 -12.34 -3.56 -4.67
CA ALA A 27 -11.71 -4.16 -5.84
C ALA A 27 -12.22 -5.58 -6.11
N PHE A 28 -12.33 -6.40 -5.07
CA PHE A 28 -12.83 -7.77 -5.18
C PHE A 28 -14.27 -7.83 -5.69
N LEU A 29 -15.17 -7.03 -5.11
CA LEU A 29 -16.57 -6.91 -5.57
C LEU A 29 -16.65 -6.49 -7.04
N THR A 30 -15.79 -5.57 -7.46
CA THR A 30 -15.76 -5.08 -8.85
C THR A 30 -15.33 -6.18 -9.82
N LEU A 31 -14.35 -7.02 -9.45
CA LEU A 31 -13.89 -8.14 -10.26
C LEU A 31 -14.94 -9.26 -10.36
N VAL A 32 -15.65 -9.54 -9.26
CA VAL A 32 -16.74 -10.52 -9.21
C VAL A 32 -17.89 -10.09 -10.11
N VAL A 33 -18.36 -8.84 -9.98
CA VAL A 33 -19.42 -8.31 -10.85
C VAL A 33 -18.97 -8.22 -12.31
N GLY A 34 -17.67 -8.05 -12.53
CA GLY A 34 -17.07 -8.04 -13.85
C GLY A 34 -16.93 -9.42 -14.52
N GLY A 35 -17.32 -10.51 -13.84
CA GLY A 35 -17.24 -11.87 -14.38
C GLY A 35 -15.81 -12.36 -14.58
N VAL A 36 -14.84 -11.76 -13.87
CA VAL A 36 -13.43 -12.17 -13.97
C VAL A 36 -13.29 -13.57 -13.37
N PRO A 37 -12.68 -14.55 -14.09
CA PRO A 37 -12.49 -15.89 -13.57
C PRO A 37 -11.74 -15.88 -12.23
N ALA A 38 -12.20 -16.69 -11.27
CA ALA A 38 -11.61 -16.75 -9.93
C ALA A 38 -10.11 -17.05 -9.95
N LEU A 39 -9.66 -17.90 -10.87
CA LEU A 39 -8.25 -18.21 -11.06
C LEU A 39 -7.42 -16.96 -11.42
N MET A 40 -7.96 -16.07 -12.28
CA MET A 40 -7.29 -14.83 -12.66
C MET A 40 -7.29 -13.81 -11.51
N MET A 41 -8.34 -13.79 -10.69
CA MET A 41 -8.38 -12.95 -9.49
C MET A 41 -7.30 -13.35 -8.49
N VAL A 42 -7.19 -14.65 -8.21
CA VAL A 42 -6.16 -15.20 -7.30
C VAL A 42 -4.77 -14.89 -7.84
N GLN A 43 -4.51 -15.14 -9.12
CA GLN A 43 -3.22 -14.85 -9.75
C GLN A 43 -2.83 -13.37 -9.61
N ARG A 44 -3.77 -12.43 -9.84
CA ARG A 44 -3.51 -11.00 -9.70
C ARG A 44 -3.14 -10.58 -8.27
N ILE A 45 -3.73 -11.20 -7.27
CA ILE A 45 -3.38 -10.94 -5.85
C ILE A 45 -1.94 -11.37 -5.58
N PHE A 46 -1.53 -12.55 -6.06
CA PHE A 46 -0.15 -13.02 -5.91
C PHE A 46 0.85 -12.14 -6.67
N THR A 47 0.57 -11.78 -7.92
CA THR A 47 1.44 -10.89 -8.70
C THR A 47 1.56 -9.49 -8.09
N ALA A 48 0.51 -9.01 -7.40
CA ALA A 48 0.58 -7.74 -6.68
C ALA A 48 1.48 -7.80 -5.44
N GLN A 49 1.62 -8.97 -4.79
CA GLN A 49 2.54 -9.15 -3.66
C GLN A 49 4.01 -9.14 -4.08
N ASP A 50 4.31 -9.58 -5.31
CA ASP A 50 5.67 -9.53 -5.88
C ASP A 50 6.09 -8.11 -6.32
N SER A 51 5.33 -7.07 -5.92
CA SER A 51 5.67 -5.68 -6.23
C SER A 51 6.88 -5.20 -5.43
N PHE A 52 7.87 -4.68 -6.14
CA PHE A 52 9.03 -3.98 -5.57
C PHE A 52 8.63 -2.92 -4.54
N SER A 53 7.48 -2.27 -4.71
CA SER A 53 6.97 -1.25 -3.79
C SER A 53 6.66 -1.81 -2.39
N LEU A 54 6.19 -3.05 -2.26
CA LEU A 54 5.91 -3.66 -0.96
C LEU A 54 7.18 -4.00 -0.20
N ILE A 55 8.24 -4.37 -0.93
CA ILE A 55 9.58 -4.62 -0.39
C ILE A 55 10.29 -3.29 -0.05
N ALA A 56 10.02 -2.22 -0.81
CA ALA A 56 10.59 -0.91 -0.57
C ALA A 56 10.20 -0.34 0.81
N VAL A 57 8.99 -0.57 1.30
CA VAL A 57 8.55 -0.05 2.62
C VAL A 57 9.41 -0.60 3.77
N PRO A 58 9.62 -1.93 3.93
CA PRO A 58 10.57 -2.48 4.89
C PRO A 58 11.99 -1.94 4.73
N PHE A 59 12.50 -1.82 3.50
CA PHE A 59 13.84 -1.28 3.27
C PHE A 59 13.95 0.20 3.65
N PHE A 60 12.91 1.00 3.42
CA PHE A 60 12.86 2.39 3.88
C PHE A 60 12.84 2.48 5.40
N ILE A 61 12.06 1.63 6.07
CA ILE A 61 12.05 1.55 7.54
C ILE A 61 13.44 1.16 8.05
N LEU A 62 14.09 0.16 7.45
CA LEU A 62 15.43 -0.29 7.81
C LEU A 62 16.48 0.81 7.58
N ALA A 63 16.44 1.49 6.43
CA ALA A 63 17.32 2.60 6.13
C ALA A 63 17.11 3.76 7.12
N GLY A 64 15.86 4.07 7.45
CA GLY A 64 15.52 5.07 8.47
C GLY A 64 16.07 4.70 9.85
N ASP A 65 15.91 3.45 10.28
CA ASP A 65 16.46 2.95 11.55
C ASP A 65 18.01 2.99 11.55
N LEU A 66 18.65 2.63 10.44
CA LEU A 66 20.10 2.73 10.27
C LEU A 66 20.59 4.18 10.33
N MET A 67 19.89 5.11 9.69
CA MET A 67 20.20 6.54 9.73
C MET A 67 20.00 7.12 11.13
N SER A 68 18.97 6.67 11.86
CA SER A 68 18.68 7.14 13.22
C SER A 68 19.66 6.60 14.26
N LYS A 69 20.13 5.35 14.12
CA LYS A 69 21.09 4.73 15.04
C LYS A 69 22.54 5.04 14.68
N GLY A 70 22.83 5.30 13.41
CA GLY A 70 24.15 5.68 12.93
C GLY A 70 24.47 7.17 13.18
N ALA A 71 25.73 7.54 12.99
CA ALA A 71 26.16 8.94 13.05
C ALA A 71 25.72 9.76 11.82
N VAL A 72 25.18 9.11 10.77
CA VAL A 72 24.86 9.76 9.48
C VAL A 72 23.84 10.88 9.66
N SER A 73 22.75 10.68 10.41
CA SER A 73 21.79 11.76 10.66
C SER A 73 22.44 12.92 11.42
N LYS A 74 23.32 12.63 12.38
CA LYS A 74 24.01 13.66 13.16
C LYS A 74 24.99 14.46 12.30
N VAL A 75 25.78 13.80 11.46
CA VAL A 75 26.72 14.43 10.52
C VAL A 75 25.99 15.31 9.51
N LEU A 76 24.85 14.85 8.98
CA LEU A 76 24.03 15.64 8.05
C LEU A 76 23.44 16.90 8.71
N VAL A 77 22.99 16.78 9.97
CA VAL A 77 22.48 17.93 10.74
C VAL A 77 23.60 18.91 11.06
N GLU A 78 24.74 18.45 11.58
CA GLU A 78 25.91 19.30 11.87
C GLU A 78 26.44 20.01 10.60
N PHE A 79 26.43 19.33 9.45
CA PHE A 79 26.77 19.95 8.17
C PHE A 79 25.77 21.05 7.77
N ALA A 80 24.47 20.79 7.89
CA ALA A 80 23.44 21.78 7.57
C ALA A 80 23.45 23.00 8.51
N GLU A 81 23.81 22.81 9.78
CA GLU A 81 23.99 23.91 10.75
C GLU A 81 25.28 24.71 10.51
N SER A 82 26.26 24.13 9.81
CA SER A 82 27.51 24.82 9.46
C SER A 82 27.43 25.72 8.21
N LEU A 83 26.29 25.69 7.50
CA LEU A 83 26.01 26.48 6.30
C LEU A 83 25.21 27.74 6.64
#